data_AF-A0A845Y0W4-F1
#
_entry.id   AF-A0A845Y0W4-F1
#
_cell.length_a   1.000
_cell.length_b   1.000
_cell.length_c   1.000
_cell.angle_alpha   90.00
_cell.angle_beta   90.00
_cell.angle_gamma   90.00
#
_symmetry.space_group_name_H-M   'P 1'
#
loop_
_entity.id
_entity.type
_entity.pdbx_description
1 polymer ?
#
loop_
_entity_poly.entity_id
_entity_poly.type
_entity_poly.pdbx_seq_one_letter_code
_entity_poly.pdbx_strand_id
1 'polypeptide(L)'
;TVKDYFSKSGISLSLGCNPGFGWAAKAATITEIGFPDFMILGGGDKVLLASAMGYHSIFVKALFLSPGLSNLYHSWGNQVFNTIEGRVSYLENTIYHIVQGDYKNRRYSDRHKLIQDDKFAIADYLKINQWGAWQWRNENNKYAVKIKRYFDERGD
;
A
#
# COMPACT_ATOMS: atom_id res chain seq x y z
N THR A 1 -7.88 1.89 -18.90
CA THR A 1 -8.65 2.29 -17.70
C THR A 1 -7.71 2.59 -16.54
N VAL A 2 -8.16 3.29 -15.49
CA VAL A 2 -7.37 3.55 -14.27
C VAL A 2 -6.80 2.29 -13.63
N LYS A 3 -7.57 1.18 -13.70
CA LYS A 3 -7.13 -0.15 -13.28
C LYS A 3 -5.93 -0.64 -14.09
N ASP A 4 -5.90 -0.36 -15.40
CA ASP A 4 -4.80 -0.74 -16.29
C ASP A 4 -3.53 0.08 -16.00
N TYR A 5 -3.67 1.36 -15.61
CA TYR A 5 -2.56 2.27 -15.28
C TYR A 5 -1.66 1.70 -14.17
N PHE A 6 -2.26 1.13 -13.12
CA PHE A 6 -1.55 0.59 -11.95
C PHE A 6 -1.53 -0.94 -11.86
N SER A 7 -2.07 -1.63 -12.87
CA SER A 7 -1.98 -3.09 -12.98
C SER A 7 -0.57 -3.55 -13.34
N LYS A 8 -0.31 -4.86 -13.17
CA LYS A 8 1.00 -5.50 -13.40
C LYS A 8 1.49 -5.45 -14.86
N SER A 9 0.70 -5.01 -15.84
CA SER A 9 0.96 -5.31 -17.26
C SER A 9 0.71 -4.16 -18.24
N GLY A 10 0.98 -2.90 -17.88
CA GLY A 10 0.77 -1.83 -18.85
C GLY A 10 1.66 -0.62 -18.66
N ILE A 11 1.38 0.18 -17.64
CA ILE A 11 1.86 1.57 -17.63
C ILE A 11 2.99 1.87 -16.63
N SER A 12 3.03 1.24 -15.47
CA SER A 12 4.19 1.36 -14.55
C SER A 12 5.49 0.88 -15.21
N LEU A 13 5.40 -0.20 -16.01
CA LEU A 13 6.46 -0.65 -16.90
C LEU A 13 6.71 0.31 -18.06
N SER A 14 5.67 0.83 -18.73
CA SER A 14 5.86 1.74 -19.89
C SER A 14 6.36 3.14 -19.50
N LEU A 15 6.16 3.57 -18.26
CA LEU A 15 6.63 4.85 -17.71
C LEU A 15 7.92 4.69 -16.86
N GLY A 16 8.43 3.47 -16.70
CA GLY A 16 9.60 3.18 -15.85
C GLY A 16 9.37 3.36 -14.35
N CYS A 17 8.15 3.73 -13.90
CA CYS A 17 7.81 3.96 -12.52
C CYS A 17 7.25 2.68 -11.86
N ASN A 18 8.14 1.74 -11.52
CA ASN A 18 7.76 0.55 -10.76
C ASN A 18 7.99 0.70 -9.25
N PRO A 19 7.00 0.33 -8.41
CA PRO A 19 7.13 0.26 -6.96
C PRO A 19 7.91 -1.00 -6.55
N GLY A 20 8.51 -0.98 -5.35
CA GLY A 20 9.25 -2.15 -4.81
C GLY A 20 10.76 -2.18 -5.09
N PHE A 21 11.35 -1.06 -5.53
CA PHE A 21 12.80 -0.89 -5.64
C PHE A 21 13.41 -0.28 -4.37
N GLY A 22 14.70 0.09 -4.43
CA GLY A 22 15.33 0.95 -3.42
C GLY A 22 14.78 2.37 -3.50
N TRP A 23 14.44 2.95 -2.35
CA TRP A 23 13.95 4.31 -2.23
C TRP A 23 14.97 5.17 -1.49
N ALA A 24 15.13 6.42 -1.94
CA ALA A 24 15.88 7.44 -1.22
C ALA A 24 15.00 8.69 -1.08
N ALA A 25 14.98 9.26 0.11
CA ALA A 25 14.23 10.47 0.41
C ALA A 25 14.94 11.26 1.52
N LYS A 26 14.69 12.56 1.59
CA LYS A 26 15.10 13.36 2.74
C LYS A 26 14.37 12.84 3.98
N ALA A 27 15.11 12.58 5.06
CA ALA A 27 14.51 12.11 6.32
C ALA A 27 13.39 13.05 6.81
N ALA A 28 13.62 14.37 6.76
CA ALA A 28 12.61 15.37 7.12
C ALA A 28 11.31 15.24 6.31
N THR A 29 11.40 14.99 5.00
CA THR A 29 10.22 14.78 4.15
C THR A 29 9.43 13.54 4.60
N ILE A 30 10.13 12.44 4.90
CA ILE A 30 9.48 11.21 5.40
C ILE A 30 8.87 11.43 6.79
N THR A 31 9.56 12.13 7.69
CA THR A 31 9.03 12.46 9.02
C THR A 31 7.78 13.34 8.94
N GLU A 32 7.71 14.27 7.98
CA GLU A 32 6.56 15.15 7.78
C GLU A 32 5.33 14.40 7.25
N ILE A 33 5.50 13.53 6.24
CA ILE A 33 4.37 12.81 5.61
C ILE A 33 3.98 11.52 6.34
N GLY A 34 4.88 10.96 7.14
CA GLY A 34 4.73 9.64 7.76
C GLY A 34 4.69 8.49 6.76
N PHE A 35 4.27 7.31 7.22
CA PHE A 35 4.05 6.14 6.38
C PHE A 35 2.55 5.79 6.34
N PRO A 36 2.07 5.17 5.25
CA PRO A 36 0.67 4.74 5.13
C PRO A 36 0.43 3.47 5.97
N ASP A 37 0.50 3.61 7.29
CA ASP A 37 0.34 2.55 8.29
C ASP A 37 -1.05 1.88 8.25
N PHE A 38 -2.02 2.51 7.57
CA PHE A 38 -3.33 1.94 7.28
C PHE A 38 -3.32 0.85 6.20
N MET A 39 -2.24 0.71 5.41
CA MET A 39 -2.10 -0.30 4.36
C MET A 39 -1.66 -1.67 4.92
N ILE A 40 -2.41 -2.22 5.87
CA ILE A 40 -2.05 -3.43 6.64
C ILE A 40 -1.93 -4.72 5.83
N LEU A 41 -2.38 -4.73 4.57
CA LEU A 41 -2.24 -5.86 3.64
C LEU A 41 -1.12 -5.65 2.60
N GLY A 42 -0.33 -4.59 2.77
CA GLY A 42 0.76 -4.18 1.90
C GLY A 42 0.33 -3.21 0.79
N GLY A 43 1.31 -2.78 -0.01
CA GLY A 43 1.10 -1.78 -1.08
C GLY A 43 1.32 -0.33 -0.62
N GLY A 44 1.93 -0.13 0.55
CA GLY A 44 2.32 1.18 1.09
C GLY A 44 3.21 1.99 0.12
N ASP A 45 4.16 1.31 -0.51
CA ASP A 45 5.03 1.87 -1.54
C ASP A 45 4.26 2.38 -2.77
N LYS A 46 3.25 1.63 -3.22
CA LYS A 46 2.40 2.01 -4.35
C LYS A 46 1.57 3.25 -4.05
N VAL A 47 0.95 3.29 -2.88
CA VAL A 47 0.14 4.44 -2.49
C VAL A 47 1.02 5.67 -2.25
N LEU A 48 2.23 5.49 -1.72
CA LEU A 48 3.22 6.56 -1.60
C LEU A 48 3.60 7.11 -2.99
N LEU A 49 4.01 6.25 -3.92
CA LEU A 49 4.41 6.67 -5.27
C LEU A 49 3.27 7.41 -5.98
N ALA A 50 2.08 6.80 -5.98
CA ALA A 50 0.91 7.38 -6.64
C ALA A 50 0.55 8.73 -6.05
N SER A 51 0.63 8.90 -4.72
CA SER A 51 0.37 10.18 -4.07
C SER A 51 1.44 11.22 -4.39
N ALA A 52 2.72 10.83 -4.32
CA ALA A 52 3.85 11.70 -4.64
C ALA A 52 3.76 12.27 -6.07
N MET A 53 3.22 11.49 -7.01
CA MET A 53 3.00 11.86 -8.41
C MET A 53 1.63 12.50 -8.69
N GLY A 54 0.77 12.69 -7.69
CA GLY A 54 -0.55 13.33 -7.85
C GLY A 54 -1.65 12.43 -8.40
N TYR A 55 -1.45 11.12 -8.38
CA TYR A 55 -2.39 10.11 -8.89
C TYR A 55 -3.20 9.39 -7.81
N HIS A 56 -3.13 9.78 -6.54
CA HIS A 56 -3.84 9.08 -5.44
C HIS A 56 -5.35 8.99 -5.66
N SER A 57 -5.97 10.08 -6.13
CA SER A 57 -7.41 10.16 -6.41
C SER A 57 -7.88 9.21 -7.51
N ILE A 58 -6.98 8.86 -8.40
CA ILE A 58 -7.18 7.91 -9.48
C ILE A 58 -6.88 6.50 -8.94
N PHE A 59 -5.73 6.31 -8.29
CA PHE A 59 -5.25 5.01 -7.84
C PHE A 59 -6.16 4.35 -6.80
N VAL A 60 -6.79 5.12 -5.91
CA VAL A 60 -7.75 4.61 -4.93
C VAL A 60 -8.87 3.78 -5.57
N LYS A 61 -9.30 4.14 -6.79
CA LYS A 61 -10.36 3.43 -7.54
C LYS A 61 -9.90 2.06 -8.04
N ALA A 62 -8.59 1.84 -8.14
CA ALA A 62 -8.00 0.56 -8.50
C ALA A 62 -7.78 -0.35 -7.28
N LEU A 63 -7.88 0.19 -6.05
CA LEU A 63 -7.73 -0.55 -4.81
C LEU A 63 -9.12 -0.93 -4.29
N PHE A 64 -9.34 -2.21 -3.95
CA PHE A 64 -10.58 -2.67 -3.30
C PHE A 64 -10.60 -2.27 -1.81
N LEU A 65 -10.39 -0.99 -1.52
CA LEU A 65 -10.46 -0.44 -0.16
C LEU A 65 -11.92 -0.22 0.25
N SER A 66 -12.19 -0.30 1.55
CA SER A 66 -13.46 0.18 2.11
C SER A 66 -13.55 1.71 1.97
N PRO A 67 -14.75 2.31 2.06
CA PRO A 67 -14.91 3.77 2.01
C PRO A 67 -14.06 4.50 3.07
N GLY A 68 -13.99 3.96 4.29
CA GLY A 68 -13.17 4.53 5.36
C GLY A 68 -11.68 4.56 5.01
N LEU A 69 -11.13 3.44 4.52
CA LEU A 69 -9.73 3.38 4.07
C LEU A 69 -9.47 4.24 2.82
N SER A 70 -10.46 4.37 1.94
CA SER A 70 -10.38 5.21 0.74
C SER A 70 -10.28 6.69 1.12
N ASN A 71 -11.07 7.13 2.11
CA ASN A 71 -11.02 8.50 2.63
C ASN A 71 -9.70 8.80 3.35
N LEU A 72 -9.20 7.86 4.17
CA LEU A 72 -7.88 7.98 4.80
C LEU A 72 -6.78 8.10 3.74
N TYR A 73 -6.80 7.22 2.73
CA TYR A 73 -5.83 7.29 1.65
C TYR A 73 -5.93 8.60 0.86
N HIS A 74 -7.14 9.09 0.58
CA HIS A 74 -7.32 10.38 -0.09
C HIS A 74 -6.73 11.54 0.70
N SER A 75 -7.00 11.61 2.00
CA SER A 75 -6.49 12.67 2.88
C SER A 75 -4.97 12.61 2.99
N TRP A 76 -4.43 11.42 3.28
CA TRP A 76 -2.98 11.21 3.36
C TRP A 76 -2.29 11.48 2.01
N GLY A 77 -2.89 11.03 0.90
CA GLY A 77 -2.36 11.24 -0.44
C GLY A 77 -2.30 12.71 -0.85
N ASN A 78 -3.30 13.52 -0.46
CA ASN A 78 -3.25 14.97 -0.64
C ASN A 78 -2.06 15.59 0.13
N GLN A 79 -1.84 15.19 1.39
CA GLN A 79 -0.69 15.67 2.16
C GLN A 79 0.63 15.29 1.48
N VAL A 80 0.79 14.04 1.07
CA VAL A 80 2.00 13.57 0.37
C VAL A 80 2.24 14.37 -0.90
N PHE A 81 1.21 14.61 -1.71
CA PHE A 81 1.34 15.40 -2.93
C PHE A 81 1.72 16.86 -2.62
N ASN A 82 1.12 17.48 -1.61
CA ASN A 82 1.46 18.85 -1.22
C ASN A 82 2.91 18.99 -0.72
N THR A 83 3.46 17.96 -0.09
CA THR A 83 4.86 17.99 0.38
C THR A 83 5.85 17.68 -0.77
N ILE A 84 5.54 16.72 -1.64
CA ILE A 84 6.47 16.25 -2.69
C ILE A 84 6.31 17.02 -4.00
N GLU A 85 5.09 17.39 -4.37
CA GLU A 85 4.70 18.14 -5.57
C GLU A 85 5.24 17.52 -6.86
N GLY A 86 5.19 16.19 -6.98
CA GLY A 86 5.68 15.50 -8.18
C GLY A 86 7.21 15.49 -8.32
N ARG A 87 7.99 15.98 -7.35
CA ARG A 87 9.47 15.95 -7.36
C ARG A 87 10.02 14.55 -7.06
N VAL A 88 9.61 13.61 -7.89
CA VAL A 88 10.05 12.21 -7.88
C VAL A 88 10.98 12.01 -9.08
N SER A 89 12.13 11.41 -8.83
CA SER A 89 13.08 11.04 -9.87
C SER A 89 13.60 9.64 -9.60
N TYR A 90 14.38 9.10 -10.53
CA TYR A 90 15.00 7.79 -10.42
C TYR A 90 16.44 7.86 -10.89
N LEU A 91 17.25 6.92 -10.42
CA LEU A 91 18.56 6.65 -10.99
C LEU A 91 18.42 5.52 -11.99
N GLU A 92 18.82 5.76 -13.23
CA GLU A 92 18.92 4.71 -14.22
C GLU A 92 20.07 3.76 -13.82
N ASN A 93 19.71 2.59 -13.31
CA ASN A 93 20.67 1.60 -12.83
C ASN A 93 20.06 0.19 -12.87
N THR A 94 20.88 -0.83 -12.71
CA THR A 94 20.49 -2.24 -12.71
C THR A 94 20.27 -2.75 -11.28
N ILE A 95 19.12 -3.38 -11.03
CA ILE A 95 18.78 -4.03 -9.77
C ILE A 95 18.69 -5.54 -10.02
N TYR A 96 19.40 -6.33 -9.20
CA TYR A 96 19.35 -7.79 -9.25
C TYR A 96 18.42 -8.34 -8.17
N HIS A 97 17.38 -9.08 -8.57
CA HIS A 97 16.53 -9.83 -7.65
C HIS A 97 17.08 -11.25 -7.50
N ILE A 98 17.81 -11.51 -6.41
CA ILE A 98 18.49 -12.79 -6.19
C ILE A 98 17.51 -13.89 -5.75
N VAL A 99 16.52 -13.53 -4.93
CA VAL A 99 15.45 -14.45 -4.49
C VAL A 99 14.12 -13.71 -4.55
N GLN A 100 13.13 -14.33 -5.19
CA GLN A 100 11.77 -13.84 -5.25
C GLN A 100 10.82 -15.00 -4.96
N GLY A 101 9.94 -14.82 -3.97
CA GLY A 101 8.87 -15.79 -3.70
C GLY A 101 7.83 -15.83 -4.82
N ASP A 102 7.01 -16.86 -4.83
CA ASP A 102 5.98 -17.03 -5.87
C ASP A 102 4.97 -15.87 -5.81
N TYR A 103 4.60 -15.37 -6.98
CA TYR A 103 3.58 -14.34 -7.15
C TYR A 103 2.15 -14.88 -7.09
N LYS A 104 1.95 -16.17 -7.34
CA LYS A 104 0.65 -16.80 -7.57
C LYS A 104 -0.33 -16.54 -6.41
N ASN A 105 0.13 -16.70 -5.18
CA ASN A 105 -0.73 -16.60 -3.99
C ASN A 105 -0.72 -15.22 -3.33
N ARG A 106 0.03 -14.25 -3.88
CA ARG A 106 0.14 -12.91 -3.28
C ARG A 106 -1.09 -12.04 -3.45
N ARG A 107 -1.98 -12.38 -4.40
CA ARG A 107 -3.32 -11.76 -4.54
C ARG A 107 -3.29 -10.24 -4.56
N TYR A 108 -2.28 -9.65 -5.21
CA TYR A 108 -2.06 -8.20 -5.16
C TYR A 108 -3.23 -7.38 -5.68
N SER A 109 -4.02 -7.93 -6.61
CA SER A 109 -5.20 -7.27 -7.17
C SER A 109 -6.43 -7.38 -6.28
N ASP A 110 -6.52 -8.35 -5.36
CA ASP A 110 -7.76 -8.68 -4.65
C ASP A 110 -7.60 -8.81 -3.13
N ARG A 111 -6.38 -8.76 -2.56
CA ARG A 111 -6.14 -8.89 -1.11
C ARG A 111 -6.91 -7.89 -0.28
N HIS A 112 -7.14 -6.66 -0.77
CA HIS A 112 -7.91 -5.66 -0.01
C HIS A 112 -9.40 -6.03 0.13
N LYS A 113 -9.94 -6.92 -0.72
CA LYS A 113 -11.28 -7.52 -0.54
C LYS A 113 -11.41 -8.32 0.76
N LEU A 114 -10.30 -8.65 1.42
CA LEU A 114 -10.34 -9.28 2.73
C LEU A 114 -11.01 -8.38 3.78
N ILE A 115 -10.87 -7.06 3.65
CA ILE A 115 -11.33 -6.02 4.59
C ILE A 115 -12.16 -4.92 3.91
N GLN A 116 -12.70 -5.15 2.71
CA GLN A 116 -13.50 -4.16 1.97
C GLN A 116 -14.89 -3.89 2.59
N ASP A 117 -15.26 -4.60 3.66
CA ASP A 117 -16.49 -4.39 4.40
C ASP A 117 -16.51 -2.99 5.04
N ASP A 118 -17.62 -2.27 4.90
CA ASP A 118 -17.83 -0.92 5.45
C ASP A 118 -17.73 -0.90 7.00
N LYS A 119 -17.87 -2.06 7.64
CA LYS A 119 -17.72 -2.22 9.09
C LYS A 119 -16.27 -2.34 9.58
N PHE A 120 -15.30 -2.41 8.67
CA PHE A 120 -13.88 -2.48 9.05
C PHE A 120 -13.30 -1.08 9.24
N ALA A 121 -12.98 -0.75 10.49
CA ALA A 121 -12.16 0.41 10.85
C ALA A 121 -10.93 -0.03 11.65
N ILE A 122 -9.77 0.54 11.34
CA ILE A 122 -8.50 0.18 12.00
C ILE A 122 -8.59 0.35 13.51
N ALA A 123 -9.16 1.47 13.97
CA ALA A 123 -9.28 1.79 15.40
C ALA A 123 -10.03 0.72 16.21
N ASP A 124 -11.01 0.04 15.58
CA ASP A 124 -11.88 -0.95 16.23
C ASP A 124 -11.20 -2.31 16.38
N TYR A 125 -10.30 -2.66 15.46
CA TYR A 125 -9.71 -4.01 15.40
C TYR A 125 -8.22 -4.05 15.74
N LEU A 126 -7.51 -2.94 15.58
CA LEU A 126 -6.08 -2.84 15.78
C LEU A 126 -5.74 -1.83 16.89
N LYS A 127 -4.63 -2.11 17.56
CA LYS A 127 -3.98 -1.19 18.49
C LYS A 127 -2.46 -1.24 18.27
N ILE A 128 -1.76 -0.17 18.62
CA ILE A 128 -0.31 -0.17 18.65
C ILE A 128 0.15 -0.90 19.92
N ASN A 129 1.09 -1.83 19.77
CA ASN A 129 1.69 -2.57 20.88
C ASN A 129 2.87 -1.78 21.49
N GLN A 130 3.50 -2.33 22.54
CA GLN A 130 4.66 -1.71 23.21
C GLN A 130 5.88 -1.50 22.30
N TRP A 131 5.93 -2.14 21.13
CA TRP A 131 7.00 -2.02 20.15
C TRP A 131 6.66 -1.08 18.99
N GLY A 132 5.54 -0.37 19.05
CA GLY A 132 5.12 0.55 17.98
C GLY A 132 4.52 -0.15 16.75
N ALA A 133 4.21 -1.44 16.83
CA ALA A 133 3.62 -2.21 15.73
C ALA A 133 2.11 -2.43 15.92
N TRP A 134 1.38 -2.54 14.81
CA TRP A 134 -0.01 -2.95 14.84
C TRP A 134 -0.14 -4.37 15.42
N GLN A 135 -1.06 -4.53 16.38
CA GLN A 135 -1.56 -5.82 16.82
C GLN A 135 -3.08 -5.87 16.76
N TRP A 136 -3.62 -7.06 16.55
CA TRP A 136 -5.03 -7.31 16.76
C TRP A 136 -5.42 -7.06 18.21
N ARG A 137 -6.55 -6.38 18.42
CA ARG A 137 -7.18 -6.25 19.74
C ARG A 137 -7.74 -7.59 20.21
N ASN A 138 -8.26 -8.38 19.26
CA ASN A 138 -8.73 -9.75 19.45
C ASN A 138 -8.33 -10.57 18.22
N GLU A 139 -7.43 -11.53 18.38
CA GLU A 139 -6.92 -12.38 17.29
C GLU A 139 -7.94 -13.36 16.71
N ASN A 140 -9.02 -13.63 17.45
CA ASN A 140 -10.11 -14.52 17.03
C ASN A 140 -11.21 -13.81 16.26
N ASN A 141 -11.07 -12.51 15.98
CA ASN A 141 -12.05 -11.78 15.19
C ASN A 141 -12.05 -12.22 13.72
N LYS A 142 -13.18 -12.00 13.03
CA LYS A 142 -13.38 -12.46 11.64
C LYS A 142 -12.33 -11.97 10.64
N TYR A 143 -11.80 -10.75 10.81
CA TYR A 143 -10.78 -10.19 9.92
C TYR A 143 -9.40 -10.73 10.23
N ALA A 144 -9.05 -10.86 11.51
CA ALA A 144 -7.77 -11.45 11.94
C ALA A 144 -7.62 -12.89 11.42
N VAL A 145 -8.63 -13.73 11.60
CA VAL A 145 -8.65 -15.12 11.09
C VAL A 145 -8.53 -15.15 9.56
N LYS A 146 -9.29 -14.30 8.87
CA LYS A 146 -9.28 -14.23 7.40
C LYS A 146 -7.92 -13.76 6.84
N ILE A 147 -7.29 -12.79 7.49
CA ILE A 147 -5.98 -12.24 7.10
C ILE A 147 -4.85 -13.22 7.44
N LYS A 148 -4.90 -13.87 8.60
CA LYS A 148 -3.95 -14.93 8.96
C LYS A 148 -3.96 -16.03 7.91
N ARG A 149 -5.14 -16.54 7.55
CA ARG A 149 -5.29 -17.56 6.50
C ARG A 149 -4.71 -17.08 5.17
N TYR A 150 -4.94 -15.82 4.78
CA TYR A 150 -4.33 -15.26 3.57
C TYR A 150 -2.80 -15.31 3.62
N PHE A 151 -2.18 -14.93 4.75
CA PHE A 151 -0.72 -15.00 4.87
C PHE A 151 -0.20 -16.45 4.90
N ASP A 152 -0.91 -17.37 5.56
CA ASP A 152 -0.57 -18.80 5.55
C ASP A 152 -0.62 -19.39 4.12
N GLU A 153 -1.63 -19.00 3.32
CA GLU A 153 -1.81 -19.45 1.93
C GLU A 153 -0.74 -18.92 0.95
N ARG A 154 0.03 -17.88 1.33
CA ARG A 154 1.05 -17.32 0.44
C ARG A 154 2.20 -18.27 0.17
N GLY A 155 2.56 -19.11 1.15
CA GLY A 155 3.68 -20.04 1.04
C GLY A 155 5.03 -19.35 0.79
N ASP A 156 5.17 -18.12 1.30
CA ASP A 156 6.42 -17.34 1.31
C ASP A 156 7.29 -17.73 2.52
#